data_AF-A0A4R9WV46-F1
#
_entry.id   AF-A0A4R9WV46-F1
#
_cell.length_a   1.000
_cell.length_b   1.000
_cell.length_c   1.000
_cell.angle_alpha   90.00
_cell.angle_beta   90.00
_cell.angle_gamma   90.00
#
_symmetry.space_group_name_H-M   'P 1'
#
loop_
_entity.id
_entity.type
_entity.pdbx_description
1 polymer ?
#
loop_
_entity_poly.entity_id
_entity_poly.type
_entity_poly.pdbx_seq_one_letter_code
_entity_poly.pdbx_strand_id
1 'polypeptide(L)'
;QLADAAAQLAGAGGTTSLLDNLRNAIGIDDLDVTTDEKGGTAVSAGKYLNDRTYVTIQKGDKPGSGKATIDLDVGKGVKLRGEANDAGEAKGGVFYEREY
;
A
#
# COMPACT_ATOMS: atom_id res chain seq x y z
N GLN A 1 0.31 19.58 31.00
CA GLN A 1 -0.82 19.06 30.22
C GLN A 1 -0.42 18.13 29.05
N LEU A 2 0.86 17.74 28.90
CA LEU A 2 1.25 16.62 28.02
C LEU A 2 1.21 15.26 28.74
N ALA A 3 1.47 15.25 30.06
CA ALA A 3 1.44 14.06 30.89
C ALA A 3 0.02 13.47 31.06
N ASP A 4 -1.03 14.30 31.12
CA ASP A 4 -2.42 13.84 31.19
C ASP A 4 -2.91 13.21 29.87
N ALA A 5 -2.40 13.69 28.73
CA ALA A 5 -2.68 13.09 27.42
C ALA A 5 -1.97 11.73 27.26
N ALA A 6 -0.74 11.60 27.79
CA ALA A 6 -0.04 10.32 27.84
C ALA A 6 -0.70 9.32 28.81
N ALA A 7 -1.26 9.79 29.92
CA ALA A 7 -1.98 8.96 30.88
C ALA A 7 -3.32 8.44 30.32
N GLN A 8 -4.05 9.24 29.54
CA GLN A 8 -5.25 8.79 28.82
C GLN A 8 -4.93 7.81 27.68
N LEU A 9 -3.74 7.88 27.09
CA LEU A 9 -3.27 6.91 26.10
C LEU A 9 -2.86 5.57 26.74
N ALA A 10 -2.35 5.57 27.97
CA ALA A 10 -1.86 4.36 28.64
C ALA A 10 -2.87 3.70 29.59
N GLY A 11 -3.91 4.41 30.04
CA GLY A 11 -4.62 4.08 31.28
C GLY A 11 -6.14 4.08 31.22
N ALA A 12 -6.76 3.46 30.20
CA ALA A 12 -8.15 3.01 30.24
C ALA A 12 -8.42 1.96 29.14
N GLY A 13 -7.75 0.80 29.22
CA GLY A 13 -8.04 -0.36 28.37
C GLY A 13 -7.48 -0.28 26.94
N GLY A 14 -6.28 -0.81 26.75
CA GLY A 14 -5.81 -1.28 25.43
C GLY A 14 -5.14 -0.22 24.56
N THR A 15 -3.87 0.08 24.85
CA THR A 15 -2.92 0.69 23.87
C THR A 15 -2.80 -0.14 22.58
N THR A 16 -3.20 -1.41 22.60
CA THR A 16 -3.37 -2.28 21.44
C THR A 16 -4.58 -1.89 20.59
N SER A 17 -5.69 -1.46 21.19
CA SER A 17 -7.00 -1.38 20.52
C SER A 17 -7.22 -0.18 19.61
N LEU A 18 -6.57 0.98 19.81
CA LEU A 18 -6.72 2.13 18.91
C LEU A 18 -5.79 2.05 17.69
N LEU A 19 -4.57 1.54 17.85
CA LEU A 19 -3.70 1.23 16.72
C LEU A 19 -4.23 0.02 15.94
N ASP A 20 -4.80 -0.98 16.61
CA ASP A 20 -5.49 -2.11 15.96
C ASP A 20 -6.78 -1.66 15.28
N ASN A 21 -7.57 -0.76 15.88
CA ASN A 21 -8.75 -0.22 15.21
C ASN A 21 -8.37 0.69 14.04
N LEU A 22 -7.28 1.46 14.12
CA LEU A 22 -6.79 2.22 12.98
C LEU A 22 -6.31 1.25 11.88
N ARG A 23 -5.44 0.28 12.19
CA ARG A 23 -5.03 -0.78 11.23
C ARG A 23 -6.21 -1.52 10.61
N ASN A 24 -7.21 -1.93 11.40
CA ASN A 24 -8.43 -2.57 10.92
C ASN A 24 -9.34 -1.62 10.12
N ALA A 25 -9.35 -0.31 10.44
CA ALA A 25 -10.20 0.68 9.77
C ALA A 25 -9.65 1.16 8.42
N ILE A 26 -8.32 1.25 8.26
CA ILE A 26 -7.71 1.51 6.94
C ILE A 26 -7.57 0.22 6.12
N GLY A 27 -7.35 -0.92 6.77
CA GLY A 27 -7.29 -2.23 6.13
C GLY A 27 -6.19 -2.33 5.07
N ILE A 28 -5.07 -1.62 5.26
CA ILE A 28 -3.91 -1.59 4.36
C ILE A 28 -2.81 -2.45 5.00
N ASP A 29 -2.19 -3.32 4.22
CA ASP A 29 -1.17 -4.27 4.72
C ASP A 29 0.23 -3.65 4.74
N ASP A 30 0.50 -2.72 3.82
CA ASP A 30 1.81 -2.08 3.64
C ASP A 30 1.67 -0.57 3.37
N LEU A 31 2.52 0.23 3.99
CA LEU A 31 2.64 1.67 3.75
C LEU A 31 4.11 2.02 3.62
N ASP A 32 4.48 2.58 2.48
CA ASP A 32 5.86 2.94 2.15
C ASP A 32 5.96 4.40 1.67
N VAL A 33 7.12 5.00 1.90
CA VAL A 33 7.49 6.33 1.44
C VAL A 33 8.79 6.21 0.65
N THR A 34 8.69 6.42 -0.66
CA THR A 34 9.83 6.35 -1.58
C THR A 34 10.21 7.74 -2.07
N THR A 35 11.50 7.95 -2.32
CA THR A 35 12.01 9.14 -2.98
C THR A 35 12.60 8.73 -4.32
N ASP A 36 12.18 9.39 -5.40
CA ASP A 36 12.69 9.14 -6.74
C ASP A 36 14.07 9.78 -6.96
N GLU A 37 14.73 9.43 -8.06
CA GLU A 37 16.07 9.93 -8.42
C GLU A 37 16.11 11.45 -8.67
N LYS A 38 14.95 12.09 -8.83
CA LYS A 38 14.78 13.54 -9.05
C LYS A 38 14.45 14.27 -7.74
N GLY A 39 14.47 13.58 -6.60
CA GLY A 39 14.14 14.12 -5.28
C GLY A 39 12.64 14.28 -5.03
N GLY A 40 11.78 13.74 -5.91
CA GLY A 40 10.34 13.70 -5.71
C GLY A 40 9.96 12.64 -4.69
N THR A 41 9.08 12.99 -3.74
CA THR A 41 8.60 12.04 -2.73
C THR A 41 7.28 11.42 -3.19
N ALA A 42 7.14 10.12 -2.98
CA ALA A 42 5.90 9.40 -3.19
C ALA A 42 5.54 8.60 -1.95
N VAL A 43 4.24 8.53 -1.68
CA VAL A 43 3.65 7.63 -0.69
C VAL A 43 2.90 6.53 -1.41
N SER A 44 3.03 5.30 -0.93
CA SER A 44 2.31 4.16 -1.48
C SER A 44 1.68 3.33 -0.38
N ALA A 45 0.44 2.91 -0.62
CA ALA A 45 -0.32 2.02 0.24
C ALA A 45 -0.66 0.75 -0.55
N GLY A 46 -0.38 -0.40 0.03
CA GLY A 46 -0.58 -1.71 -0.57
C GLY A 46 -1.47 -2.62 0.26
N LYS A 47 -2.29 -3.41 -0.41
CA LYS A 47 -3.22 -4.35 0.23
C LYS A 47 -3.41 -5.61 -0.57
N TYR A 48 -3.37 -6.75 0.12
CA TYR A 48 -3.87 -8.03 -0.40
C TYR A 48 -5.40 -8.06 -0.34
N LEU A 49 -6.02 -8.25 -1.50
CA LEU A 49 -7.45 -8.55 -1.57
C LEU A 49 -7.72 -10.04 -1.29
N ASN A 50 -6.71 -10.88 -1.55
CA ASN A 50 -6.64 -12.30 -1.23
C ASN A 50 -5.18 -12.78 -1.43
N ASP A 51 -4.92 -14.05 -1.18
CA ASP A 51 -3.59 -14.69 -1.31
C ASP A 51 -2.94 -14.55 -2.71
N ARG A 52 -3.72 -14.21 -3.74
CA ARG A 52 -3.26 -14.12 -5.13
C ARG A 52 -3.35 -12.72 -5.71
N THR A 53 -3.95 -11.75 -5.02
CA THR A 53 -4.25 -10.44 -5.59
C THR A 53 -3.76 -9.34 -4.65
N TYR A 54 -2.77 -8.58 -5.12
CA TYR A 54 -2.22 -7.43 -4.41
C TYR A 54 -2.50 -6.15 -5.18
N VAL A 55 -2.93 -5.11 -4.48
CA VAL A 55 -3.23 -3.80 -5.06
C VAL A 55 -2.40 -2.75 -4.35
N THR A 56 -1.75 -1.90 -5.14
CA THR A 56 -0.96 -0.78 -4.65
C THR A 56 -1.50 0.51 -5.22
N ILE A 57 -1.72 1.51 -4.36
CA ILE A 57 -2.00 2.88 -4.75
C ILE A 57 -0.81 3.74 -4.35
N GLN A 58 -0.28 4.50 -5.30
CA GLN A 58 0.84 5.41 -5.10
C GLN A 58 0.38 6.84 -5.43
N LYS A 59 0.86 7.81 -4.66
CA LYS A 59 0.70 9.24 -4.93
C LYS A 59 2.01 9.97 -4.70
N GLY A 60 2.50 10.66 -5.73
CA GLY A 60 3.64 11.56 -5.62
C GLY A 60 3.26 12.98 -5.21
N ASP A 61 4.28 13.80 -5.03
CA ASP A 61 4.22 15.24 -4.72
C ASP A 61 3.70 16.11 -5.89
N LYS A 62 3.83 15.63 -7.13
CA LYS A 62 3.44 16.36 -8.35
C LYS A 62 2.02 16.02 -8.81
N PRO A 63 1.31 16.94 -9.47
CA PRO A 63 0.07 16.63 -10.19
C PRO A 63 0.27 15.51 -11.21
N GLY A 64 -0.70 14.60 -11.34
CA GLY A 64 -0.64 13.49 -12.30
C GLY A 64 0.28 12.33 -11.89
N SER A 65 0.87 12.37 -10.69
CA SER A 65 1.77 11.32 -10.18
C SER A 65 1.06 10.15 -9.50
N GLY A 66 -0.28 10.17 -9.44
CA GLY A 66 -1.05 9.06 -8.91
C GLY A 66 -0.99 7.85 -9.84
N LYS A 67 -0.91 6.67 -9.22
CA LYS A 67 -0.75 5.40 -9.91
C LYS A 67 -1.40 4.29 -9.11
N ALA A 68 -2.14 3.42 -9.80
CA ALA A 68 -2.69 2.20 -9.25
C ALA A 68 -2.05 1.00 -9.95
N THR A 69 -1.60 0.02 -9.19
CA THR A 69 -1.03 -1.23 -9.68
C THR A 69 -1.80 -2.41 -9.10
N ILE A 70 -2.06 -3.42 -9.91
CA ILE A 70 -2.64 -4.69 -9.50
C ILE A 70 -1.70 -5.80 -9.94
N ASP A 71 -1.32 -6.65 -8.98
CA ASP A 71 -0.56 -7.88 -9.17
C ASP A 71 -1.48 -9.08 -8.90
N LEU A 72 -1.60 -9.97 -9.88
CA LEU A 72 -2.45 -11.16 -9.82
C LEU A 72 -1.64 -12.42 -10.11
N ASP A 73 -1.53 -13.31 -9.14
CA ASP A 73 -1.02 -14.67 -9.32
C ASP A 73 -2.15 -15.56 -9.87
N VAL A 74 -1.98 -16.06 -11.09
CA VAL A 74 -2.98 -16.97 -11.73
C VAL A 74 -2.60 -18.44 -11.56
N GLY A 75 -1.49 -18.72 -10.88
CA GLY A 75 -0.97 -20.05 -10.55
C GLY A 75 -0.01 -20.62 -11.60
N LYS A 76 0.61 -21.76 -11.24
CA LYS A 76 1.58 -22.49 -12.08
C LYS A 76 2.77 -21.62 -12.53
N GLY A 77 3.19 -20.69 -11.68
CA GLY A 77 4.28 -19.77 -11.97
C GLY A 77 3.89 -18.58 -12.87
N VAL A 78 2.62 -18.41 -13.25
CA VAL A 78 2.18 -17.28 -14.07
C VAL A 78 1.64 -16.15 -13.18
N LYS A 79 2.10 -14.92 -13.41
CA LYS A 79 1.63 -13.69 -12.77
C LYS A 79 1.21 -12.67 -13.81
N LEU A 80 0.18 -11.88 -13.52
CA LEU A 80 -0.31 -10.77 -14.32
C LEU A 80 -0.08 -9.48 -13.55
N ARG A 81 0.35 -8.42 -14.23
CA ARG A 81 0.43 -7.08 -13.67
C ARG A 81 -0.35 -6.11 -14.54
N GLY A 82 -1.17 -5.28 -13.92
CA GLY A 82 -1.81 -4.12 -14.54
C GLY A 82 -1.42 -2.84 -13.79
N GLU A 83 -1.28 -1.74 -14.51
CA GLU A 83 -1.03 -0.42 -13.95
C GLU A 83 -1.83 0.63 -14.70
N ALA A 84 -2.36 1.61 -13.97
CA ALA A 84 -2.97 2.81 -14.51
C ALA A 84 -2.47 4.04 -13.75
N ASN A 85 -2.39 5.20 -14.41
CA ASN A 85 -1.99 6.46 -13.80
C ASN A 85 -3.05 7.58 -13.97
N ASP A 86 -2.86 8.67 -13.25
CA ASP A 86 -3.75 9.85 -13.27
C ASP A 86 -3.76 10.58 -14.64
N ALA A 87 -2.80 10.29 -15.53
CA ALA A 87 -2.77 10.81 -16.89
C ALA A 87 -3.67 10.02 -17.86
N GLY A 88 -4.35 8.97 -17.37
CA GLY A 88 -5.20 8.11 -18.18
C GLY A 88 -4.44 7.04 -18.98
N GLU A 89 -3.15 6.87 -18.70
CA GLU A 89 -2.34 5.83 -19.32
C GLU A 89 -2.50 4.52 -18.55
N ALA A 90 -2.58 3.40 -19.27
CA ALA A 90 -2.65 2.07 -18.70
C ALA A 90 -1.67 1.14 -19.39
N LYS A 91 -1.05 0.24 -18.62
CA LYS A 91 -0.14 -0.80 -19.12
C LYS A 91 -0.39 -2.11 -18.39
N GLY A 92 -0.07 -3.22 -19.04
CA GLY A 92 -0.19 -4.54 -18.43
C GLY A 92 0.78 -5.53 -19.04
N GLY A 93 1.06 -6.60 -18.30
CA GLY A 93 2.01 -7.64 -18.70
C GLY A 93 1.76 -8.97 -18.02
N VAL A 94 2.34 -10.02 -18.61
CA VAL A 94 2.33 -11.39 -18.11
C VAL A 94 3.76 -11.79 -17.79
N PHE A 95 3.96 -12.39 -16.63
CA PHE A 95 5.24 -12.85 -16.12
C PHE A 95 5.16 -14.34 -15.84
N TYR A 96 6.21 -15.09 -16.15
CA TYR A 96 6.32 -16.50 -15.83
C TYR A 96 7.59 -16.73 -15.01
N GLU A 97 7.42 -17.20 -13.79
CA GLU A 97 8.50 -17.57 -12.88
C GLU A 97 8.56 -19.09 -12.78
N ARG A 98 9.73 -19.65 -13.01
CA ARG A 98 10.02 -21.08 -12.83
C ARG A 98 11.13 -21.19 -11.79
N GLU A 99 10.85 -21.87 -10.70
CA GLU A 99 11.87 -22.29 -9.74
C GLU A 99 12.75 -23.37 -10.42
N TYR A 100 14.08 -23.22 -10.31
CA TYR A 100 15.07 -24.13 -10.88
C TYR A 100 15.47 -25.21 -9.87
#